data_AF-A0A7S1DWK6-F1
#
_entry.id   AF-A0A7S1DWK6-F1
#
_cell.length_a   1.000
_cell.length_b   1.000
_cell.length_c   1.000
_cell.angle_alpha   90.00
_cell.angle_beta   90.00
_cell.angle_gamma   90.00
#
_symmetry.space_group_name_H-M   'P 1'
#
loop_
_entity.id
_entity.type
_entity.pdbx_description
1 polymer ?
#
loop_
_entity_poly.entity_id
_entity_poly.type
_entity_poly.pdbx_seq_one_letter_code
_entity_poly.pdbx_strand_id
1 'polypeptide(L)'
;MLGAGLIKLRGDSCWRDLTAMCYHYETQPVPNPLSWRLHHTPLWVHKFETMANHVIELALPFLLILPWHAARTLGGVAQVLFQCTIIASGNLSFLNWLTILPALLCFDDLFLSRFFPSSLPSIEALNQRAWEWTPLLCGREVVNVALLALIIRLSVPVVKNILSPNQMMNTSFDPLKLVNTYGAFGSITRHRDEVILQGTNGDRWDRDAVWKEYEFKVKPGSISRRPAVITPYHYRLDWLMWFLPFSDSRRHPWLYHLVAKLLRNDALATSMIAKNPFEGGEPPRFIRCELYRYEYTKPGSEEAKRGDWWTRKRVGSYMQPMCLDDLTNVCEEMGWPDPKEGISPST
;
A
#
# COMPACT_ATOMS: atom_id res chain seq x y z
N MET A 1 8.99 -4.58 -10.96
CA MET A 1 10.16 -5.24 -10.35
C MET A 1 11.41 -4.39 -10.47
N LEU A 2 12.00 -4.25 -11.67
CA LEU A 2 13.27 -3.52 -11.84
C LEU A 2 13.29 -2.11 -11.23
N GLY A 3 12.26 -1.29 -11.49
CA GLY A 3 12.17 0.05 -10.90
C GLY A 3 12.06 0.05 -9.37
N ALA A 4 11.42 -0.96 -8.77
CA ALA A 4 11.35 -1.12 -7.32
C ALA A 4 12.72 -1.52 -6.72
N GLY A 5 13.46 -2.44 -7.37
CA GLY A 5 14.81 -2.77 -6.91
C GLY A 5 15.77 -1.59 -7.03
N LEU A 6 15.70 -0.83 -8.14
CA LEU A 6 16.58 0.31 -8.37
C LEU A 6 16.32 1.47 -7.43
N ILE A 7 15.05 1.79 -7.12
CA ILE A 7 14.74 2.84 -6.17
C ILE A 7 15.18 2.47 -4.75
N LYS A 8 15.13 1.18 -4.39
CA LYS A 8 15.64 0.68 -3.10
C LYS A 8 17.15 0.82 -3.00
N LEU A 9 17.91 0.37 -4.01
CA LEU A 9 19.37 0.49 -4.00
C LEU A 9 19.87 1.94 -3.97
N ARG A 10 19.21 2.84 -4.69
CA ARG A 10 19.60 4.25 -4.79
C ARG A 10 18.95 5.16 -3.75
N GLY A 11 17.97 4.65 -3.01
CA GLY A 11 17.27 5.38 -1.97
C GLY A 11 18.01 5.29 -0.63
N ASP A 12 17.33 4.72 0.35
CA ASP A 12 17.80 4.64 1.73
C ASP A 12 18.97 3.65 1.92
N SER A 13 19.92 4.00 2.81
CA SER A 13 21.11 3.19 3.05
C SER A 13 20.78 1.81 3.62
N CYS A 14 19.67 1.64 4.35
CA CYS A 14 19.29 0.34 4.91
C CYS A 14 19.08 -0.75 3.87
N TRP A 15 18.75 -0.39 2.63
CA TRP A 15 18.67 -1.36 1.53
C TRP A 15 20.05 -1.88 1.13
N ARG A 16 21.08 -1.02 1.17
CA ARG A 16 22.47 -1.38 0.88
C ARG A 16 23.14 -2.09 2.06
N ASP A 17 22.77 -1.71 3.28
CA ASP A 17 23.25 -2.33 4.52
C ASP A 17 22.52 -3.66 4.84
N LEU A 18 21.52 -4.03 4.02
CA LEU A 18 20.67 -5.22 4.15
C LEU A 18 19.83 -5.26 5.45
N THR A 19 19.53 -4.09 6.02
CA THR A 19 18.77 -3.94 7.28
C THR A 19 17.36 -3.41 7.08
N ALA A 20 16.91 -3.19 5.84
CA ALA A 20 15.59 -2.65 5.54
C ALA A 20 14.45 -3.43 6.20
N MET A 21 14.55 -4.76 6.21
CA MET A 21 13.51 -5.63 6.79
C MET A 21 13.43 -5.59 8.32
N CYS A 22 14.47 -5.07 9.01
CA CYS A 22 14.42 -4.82 10.45
C CYS A 22 13.35 -3.78 10.83
N TYR A 23 13.01 -2.87 9.90
CA TYR A 23 12.04 -1.80 10.13
C TYR A 23 10.75 -2.00 9.34
N HIS A 24 10.84 -2.61 8.15
CA HIS A 24 9.73 -2.68 7.22
C HIS A 24 8.48 -3.35 7.81
N TYR A 25 8.64 -4.48 8.50
CA TYR A 25 7.50 -5.24 9.01
C TYR A 25 6.62 -4.48 10.00
N GLU A 26 7.22 -3.64 10.84
CA GLU A 26 6.51 -2.80 11.81
C GLU A 26 5.94 -1.53 11.16
N THR A 27 6.71 -0.93 10.25
CA THR A 27 6.40 0.41 9.75
C THR A 27 5.59 0.44 8.45
N GLN A 28 5.41 -0.69 7.77
CA GLN A 28 4.61 -0.84 6.55
C GLN A 28 3.16 -0.36 6.70
N PRO A 29 2.49 0.10 5.62
CA PRO A 29 1.21 0.81 5.70
C PRO A 29 0.14 0.17 6.58
N VAL A 30 -0.19 -1.10 6.33
CA VAL A 30 -1.13 -1.87 7.13
C VAL A 30 -0.51 -3.24 7.40
N PRO A 31 0.14 -3.43 8.57
CA PRO A 31 0.70 -4.72 8.92
C PRO A 31 -0.38 -5.78 9.14
N ASN A 32 0.02 -7.04 9.09
CA ASN A 32 -0.83 -8.19 9.35
C ASN A 32 -0.28 -9.02 10.54
N PRO A 33 -0.96 -10.08 10.98
CA PRO A 33 -0.49 -10.87 12.12
C PRO A 33 0.87 -11.55 11.90
N LEU A 34 1.21 -11.90 10.66
CA LEU A 34 2.49 -12.50 10.32
C LEU A 34 3.62 -11.48 10.40
N SER A 35 3.36 -10.22 10.07
CA SER A 35 4.33 -9.12 10.16
C SER A 35 4.97 -9.00 11.54
N TRP A 36 4.18 -9.12 12.62
CA TRP A 36 4.69 -9.11 14.00
C TRP A 36 5.70 -10.24 14.23
N ARG A 37 5.40 -11.46 13.76
CA ARG A 37 6.31 -12.61 13.90
C ARG A 37 7.58 -12.42 13.10
N LEU A 38 7.45 -11.96 11.86
CA LEU A 38 8.59 -11.73 10.96
C LEU A 38 9.51 -10.64 11.51
N HIS A 39 8.95 -9.58 12.09
CA HIS A 39 9.72 -8.49 12.72
C HIS A 39 10.67 -8.99 13.83
N HIS A 40 10.31 -10.05 14.53
CA HIS A 40 11.14 -10.63 15.61
C HIS A 40 12.08 -11.75 15.16
N THR A 41 12.24 -11.95 13.84
CA THR A 41 13.23 -12.91 13.34
C THR A 41 14.66 -12.39 13.52
N PRO A 42 15.67 -13.28 13.60
CA PRO A 42 17.05 -12.85 13.77
C PRO A 42 17.55 -11.98 12.61
N LEU A 43 18.51 -11.08 12.90
CA LEU A 43 19.08 -10.16 11.91
C LEU A 43 19.59 -10.83 10.62
N TRP A 44 20.14 -12.05 10.70
CA TRP A 44 20.62 -12.77 9.52
C TRP A 44 19.48 -13.13 8.55
N VAL A 45 18.27 -13.39 9.06
CA VAL A 45 17.06 -13.62 8.25
C VAL A 45 16.72 -12.33 7.50
N HIS A 46 16.67 -11.19 8.19
CA HIS A 46 16.40 -9.90 7.56
C HIS A 46 17.41 -9.50 6.50
N LYS A 47 18.69 -9.80 6.72
CA LYS A 47 19.74 -9.59 5.72
C LYS A 47 19.52 -10.48 4.50
N PHE A 48 19.18 -11.75 4.72
CA PHE A 48 18.85 -12.67 3.65
C PHE A 48 17.62 -12.22 2.86
N GLU A 49 16.54 -11.84 3.53
CA GLU A 49 15.31 -11.31 2.90
C GLU A 49 15.61 -10.08 2.04
N THR A 50 16.39 -9.14 2.55
CA THR A 50 16.76 -7.92 1.81
C THR A 50 17.63 -8.25 0.58
N MET A 51 18.57 -9.19 0.71
CA MET A 51 19.38 -9.66 -0.42
C MET A 51 18.52 -10.39 -1.46
N ALA A 52 17.63 -11.28 -1.03
CA ALA A 52 16.71 -12.00 -1.90
C ALA A 52 15.80 -11.03 -2.65
N ASN A 53 15.29 -9.99 -1.98
CA ASN A 53 14.55 -8.89 -2.62
C ASN A 53 15.37 -8.27 -3.76
N HIS A 54 16.64 -7.93 -3.54
CA HIS A 54 17.50 -7.36 -4.60
C HIS A 54 17.68 -8.31 -5.77
N VAL A 55 17.95 -9.58 -5.51
CA VAL A 55 18.12 -10.58 -6.58
C VAL A 55 16.84 -10.73 -7.40
N ILE A 56 15.69 -10.86 -6.74
CA ILE A 56 14.40 -11.09 -7.42
C ILE A 56 13.93 -9.84 -8.19
N GLU A 57 14.20 -8.64 -7.68
CA GLU A 57 13.77 -7.40 -8.31
C GLU A 57 14.74 -6.88 -9.37
N LEU A 58 16.04 -7.20 -9.29
CA LEU A 58 17.06 -6.65 -10.19
C LEU A 58 17.65 -7.68 -11.15
N ALA A 59 17.86 -8.93 -10.73
CA ALA A 59 18.49 -9.93 -11.57
C ALA A 59 17.46 -10.83 -12.27
N LEU A 60 16.50 -11.38 -11.52
CA LEU A 60 15.53 -12.34 -12.07
C LEU A 60 14.56 -11.77 -13.13
N PRO A 61 14.23 -10.46 -13.21
CA PRO A 61 13.38 -9.96 -14.29
C PRO A 61 14.01 -10.15 -15.67
N PHE A 62 15.35 -10.22 -15.78
CA PHE A 62 16.01 -10.47 -17.05
C PHE A 62 15.73 -11.88 -17.61
N LEU A 63 15.41 -12.85 -16.74
CA LEU A 63 15.00 -14.20 -17.18
C LEU A 63 13.69 -14.18 -17.97
N LEU A 64 12.83 -13.18 -17.74
CA LEU A 64 11.56 -13.01 -18.45
C LEU A 64 11.76 -12.59 -19.91
N ILE A 65 12.90 -11.97 -20.22
CA ILE A 65 13.22 -11.44 -21.55
C ILE A 65 13.99 -12.48 -22.37
N LEU A 66 14.65 -13.45 -21.73
CA LEU A 66 15.39 -14.49 -22.42
C LEU A 66 14.45 -15.37 -23.27
N PRO A 67 14.85 -15.76 -24.50
CA PRO A 67 14.01 -16.56 -25.38
C PRO A 67 13.86 -18.02 -24.93
N TRP A 68 14.64 -18.45 -23.93
CA TRP A 68 14.63 -19.83 -23.45
C TRP A 68 13.40 -20.10 -22.57
N HIS A 69 12.63 -21.13 -22.93
CA HIS A 69 11.42 -21.53 -22.21
C HIS A 69 11.66 -21.70 -20.70
N ALA A 70 12.67 -22.48 -20.33
CA ALA A 70 13.00 -22.74 -18.92
C ALA A 70 13.32 -21.46 -18.13
N ALA A 71 13.97 -20.47 -18.76
CA ALA A 71 14.30 -19.20 -18.11
C ALA A 71 13.03 -18.38 -17.83
N ARG A 72 12.12 -18.28 -18.80
CA ARG A 72 10.84 -17.57 -18.63
C ARG A 72 9.97 -18.21 -17.56
N THR A 73 9.85 -19.55 -17.57
CA THR A 73 9.12 -20.28 -16.52
C THR A 73 9.74 -20.03 -15.15
N LEU A 74 11.06 -20.16 -15.01
CA LEU A 74 11.76 -19.90 -13.74
C LEU A 74 11.56 -18.46 -13.26
N GLY A 75 11.70 -17.48 -14.15
CA GLY A 75 11.45 -16.07 -13.86
C GLY A 75 10.01 -15.84 -13.41
N GLY A 76 9.03 -16.38 -14.14
CA GLY A 76 7.61 -16.31 -13.79
C GLY A 76 7.32 -16.89 -12.40
N VAL A 77 7.80 -18.11 -12.12
CA VAL A 77 7.64 -18.75 -10.80
C VAL A 77 8.26 -17.89 -9.71
N ALA A 78 9.49 -17.39 -9.91
CA ALA A 78 10.16 -16.55 -8.92
C ALA A 78 9.37 -15.27 -8.62
N GLN A 79 8.82 -14.60 -9.65
CA GLN A 79 8.00 -13.40 -9.45
C GLN A 79 6.69 -13.71 -8.72
N VAL A 80 5.99 -14.80 -9.08
CA VAL A 80 4.75 -15.22 -8.40
C VAL A 80 5.02 -15.54 -6.94
N LEU A 81 6.03 -16.37 -6.65
CA LEU A 81 6.39 -16.74 -5.28
C LEU A 81 6.75 -15.51 -4.45
N PHE A 82 7.53 -14.59 -5.03
CA PHE A 82 7.91 -13.35 -4.35
C PHE A 82 6.70 -12.48 -4.03
N GLN A 83 5.75 -12.32 -4.95
CA GLN A 83 4.52 -11.59 -4.67
C GLN A 83 3.66 -12.28 -3.61
N CYS A 84 3.56 -13.61 -3.64
CA CYS A 84 2.88 -14.38 -2.60
C CYS A 84 3.52 -14.19 -1.21
N THR A 85 4.85 -14.14 -1.13
CA THR A 85 5.56 -13.84 0.12
C THR A 85 5.22 -12.45 0.64
N ILE A 86 5.18 -11.44 -0.23
CA ILE A 86 4.81 -10.07 0.16
C ILE A 86 3.35 -10.00 0.63
N ILE A 87 2.43 -10.69 -0.08
CA ILE A 87 1.02 -10.78 0.31
C ILE A 87 0.86 -11.47 1.68
N ALA A 88 1.65 -12.51 1.94
CA ALA A 88 1.62 -13.21 3.21
C ALA A 88 2.17 -12.35 4.35
N SER A 89 3.20 -11.54 4.10
CA SER A 89 3.93 -10.78 5.13
C SER A 89 3.37 -9.39 5.44
N GLY A 90 2.47 -8.86 4.61
CA GLY A 90 1.88 -7.54 4.78
C GLY A 90 0.60 -7.33 3.95
N ASN A 91 -0.09 -6.20 4.17
CA ASN A 91 -1.21 -5.81 3.32
C ASN A 91 -0.79 -4.66 2.40
N LEU A 92 -0.49 -4.95 1.13
CA LEU A 92 -0.22 -3.94 0.10
C LEU A 92 -1.35 -3.82 -0.93
N SER A 93 -2.59 -3.98 -0.45
CA SER A 93 -3.79 -3.89 -1.29
C SER A 93 -3.72 -4.83 -2.50
N PHE A 94 -4.18 -4.39 -3.67
CA PHE A 94 -4.24 -5.15 -4.91
C PHE A 94 -2.94 -5.11 -5.72
N LEU A 95 -1.92 -4.36 -5.28
CA LEU A 95 -0.70 -4.11 -6.05
C LEU A 95 0.06 -5.40 -6.38
N ASN A 96 0.23 -6.29 -5.39
CA ASN A 96 0.93 -7.56 -5.60
C ASN A 96 0.17 -8.46 -6.57
N TRP A 97 -1.16 -8.48 -6.48
CA TRP A 97 -2.03 -9.25 -7.38
C TRP A 97 -1.91 -8.76 -8.83
N LEU A 98 -1.92 -7.45 -9.05
CA LEU A 98 -1.67 -6.88 -10.38
C LEU A 98 -0.28 -7.23 -10.91
N THR A 99 0.70 -7.44 -10.03
CA THR A 99 2.05 -7.82 -10.42
C THR A 99 2.19 -9.32 -10.71
N ILE A 100 1.34 -10.15 -10.10
CA ILE A 100 1.25 -11.59 -10.40
C ILE A 100 0.72 -11.82 -11.82
N LEU A 101 -0.30 -11.08 -12.24
CA LEU A 101 -0.96 -11.27 -13.56
C LEU A 101 0.01 -11.36 -14.75
N PRO A 102 0.93 -10.41 -14.98
CA PRO A 102 1.89 -10.53 -16.08
C PRO A 102 2.90 -11.67 -15.88
N ALA A 103 3.19 -12.09 -14.65
CA ALA A 103 4.06 -13.25 -14.40
C ALA A 103 3.38 -14.57 -14.78
N LEU A 104 2.05 -14.66 -14.67
CA LEU A 104 1.29 -15.83 -15.13
C LEU A 104 1.40 -16.05 -16.65
N LEU A 105 1.58 -14.98 -17.43
CA LEU A 105 1.78 -15.04 -18.88
C LEU A 105 3.13 -15.67 -19.29
N CYS A 106 4.00 -15.96 -18.33
CA CYS A 106 5.27 -16.64 -18.59
C CYS A 106 5.13 -18.17 -18.61
N PHE A 107 3.95 -18.71 -18.30
CA PHE A 107 3.68 -20.14 -18.26
C PHE A 107 2.96 -20.59 -19.55
N ASP A 108 3.37 -21.73 -20.08
CA ASP A 108 2.69 -22.39 -21.20
C ASP A 108 1.54 -23.28 -20.72
N ASP A 109 0.70 -23.72 -21.65
CA ASP A 109 -0.46 -24.57 -21.35
C ASP A 109 -0.03 -25.91 -20.72
N LEU A 110 1.15 -26.41 -21.07
CA LEU A 110 1.71 -27.63 -20.48
C LEU A 110 2.05 -27.43 -19.00
N PHE A 111 2.61 -26.29 -18.62
CA PHE A 111 2.86 -25.97 -17.22
C PHE A 111 1.56 -25.77 -16.45
N LEU A 112 0.61 -25.01 -17.01
CA LEU A 112 -0.66 -24.69 -16.36
C LEU A 112 -1.58 -25.89 -16.20
N SER A 113 -1.60 -26.82 -17.17
CA SER A 113 -2.46 -28.01 -17.13
C SER A 113 -2.22 -28.90 -15.91
N ARG A 114 -1.04 -28.83 -15.28
CA ARG A 114 -0.72 -29.54 -14.03
C ARG A 114 -1.54 -29.07 -12.81
N PHE A 115 -2.13 -27.87 -12.88
CA PHE A 115 -2.91 -27.28 -11.79
C PHE A 115 -4.43 -27.42 -11.98
N PHE A 116 -4.88 -27.92 -13.13
CA PHE A 116 -6.30 -28.08 -13.44
C PHE A 116 -6.68 -29.56 -13.59
N PRO A 117 -7.95 -29.93 -13.28
CA PRO A 117 -8.40 -31.30 -13.44
C PRO A 117 -8.34 -31.74 -14.92
N SER A 118 -8.06 -33.03 -15.13
CA SER A 118 -7.94 -33.69 -16.44
C SER A 118 -9.25 -33.76 -17.25
N SER A 119 -10.34 -33.17 -16.75
CA SER A 119 -11.64 -33.06 -17.44
C SER A 119 -11.72 -31.92 -18.45
N LEU A 120 -10.69 -31.07 -18.55
CA LEU A 120 -10.58 -30.08 -19.62
C LEU A 120 -10.24 -30.77 -20.95
N PRO A 121 -10.79 -30.31 -22.09
CA PRO A 121 -10.46 -30.87 -23.41
C PRO A 121 -8.94 -30.85 -23.60
N SER A 122 -8.40 -31.94 -24.17
CA SER A 122 -6.96 -32.08 -24.35
C SER A 122 -6.40 -30.86 -25.09
N ILE A 123 -5.22 -30.38 -24.67
CA ILE A 123 -4.51 -29.26 -25.31
C ILE A 123 -4.39 -29.49 -26.83
N GLU A 124 -4.26 -30.75 -27.25
CA GLU A 124 -4.27 -31.18 -28.66
C GLU A 124 -5.57 -30.84 -29.40
N ALA A 125 -6.74 -31.04 -28.79
CA ALA A 125 -8.03 -30.71 -29.40
C ALA A 125 -8.24 -29.19 -29.55
N LEU A 126 -7.67 -28.39 -28.64
CA LEU A 126 -7.70 -26.92 -28.74
C LEU A 126 -6.72 -26.40 -29.80
N ASN A 127 -5.51 -26.96 -29.86
CA ASN A 127 -4.50 -26.58 -30.86
C ASN A 127 -4.93 -26.93 -32.29
N GLN A 128 -5.60 -28.06 -32.51
CA GLN A 128 -6.15 -28.43 -33.82
C GLN A 128 -7.18 -27.40 -34.32
N ARG A 129 -8.09 -26.96 -33.45
CA ARG A 129 -9.08 -25.91 -33.77
C ARG A 129 -8.45 -24.54 -34.04
N ALA A 130 -7.34 -24.20 -33.39
CA ALA A 130 -6.68 -22.91 -33.60
C ALA A 130 -6.03 -22.78 -34.99
N TRP A 131 -5.53 -23.90 -35.54
CA TRP A 131 -4.88 -23.91 -36.86
C TRP A 131 -5.88 -23.78 -38.03
N GLU A 132 -7.13 -24.22 -37.83
CA GLU A 132 -8.20 -24.17 -38.85
C GLU A 132 -8.66 -22.73 -39.19
N TRP A 133 -8.35 -21.72 -38.37
CA TRP A 133 -8.79 -20.32 -38.54
C TRP A 133 -7.78 -19.38 -39.22
N THR A 134 -6.82 -19.87 -40.01
CA THR A 134 -5.67 -19.05 -40.44
C THR A 134 -5.61 -18.68 -41.94
N PRO A 135 -6.28 -17.57 -42.34
CA PRO A 135 -5.81 -16.73 -43.46
C PRO A 135 -5.26 -15.36 -43.00
N LEU A 136 -5.37 -14.98 -41.72
CA LEU A 136 -5.06 -13.63 -41.23
C LEU A 136 -3.65 -13.44 -40.62
N LEU A 137 -2.73 -14.38 -40.85
CA LEU A 137 -1.39 -14.39 -40.27
C LEU A 137 -0.58 -13.12 -40.59
N CYS A 138 -0.71 -12.56 -41.80
CA CYS A 138 0.07 -11.38 -42.20
C CYS A 138 -0.31 -10.11 -41.41
N GLY A 139 -1.62 -9.88 -41.17
CA GLY A 139 -2.07 -8.71 -40.42
C GLY A 139 -1.66 -8.75 -38.94
N ARG A 140 -1.70 -9.94 -38.33
CA ARG A 140 -1.27 -10.14 -36.93
C ARG A 140 0.22 -9.87 -36.75
N GLU A 141 1.07 -10.39 -37.64
CA GLU A 141 2.51 -10.14 -37.56
C GLU A 141 2.84 -8.65 -37.73
N VAL A 142 2.19 -7.97 -38.67
CA VAL A 142 2.36 -6.52 -38.85
C VAL A 142 1.97 -5.75 -37.58
N VAL A 143 0.85 -6.10 -36.95
CA VAL A 143 0.41 -5.46 -35.69
C VAL A 143 1.39 -5.75 -34.55
N ASN A 144 1.88 -6.98 -34.41
CA ASN A 144 2.86 -7.34 -33.39
C ASN A 144 4.18 -6.57 -33.55
N VAL A 145 4.70 -6.51 -34.78
CA VAL A 145 5.94 -5.76 -35.09
C VAL A 145 5.74 -4.26 -34.86
N ALA A 146 4.60 -3.70 -35.28
CA ALA A 146 4.29 -2.29 -35.05
C ALA A 146 4.18 -1.97 -33.54
N LEU A 147 3.53 -2.83 -32.76
CA LEU A 147 3.43 -2.70 -31.31
C LEU A 147 4.80 -2.80 -30.64
N LEU A 148 5.63 -3.76 -31.04
CA LEU A 148 6.99 -3.89 -30.53
C LEU A 148 7.83 -2.65 -30.83
N ALA A 149 7.79 -2.14 -32.07
CA ALA A 149 8.48 -0.92 -32.46
C ALA A 149 8.01 0.30 -31.65
N LEU A 150 6.70 0.40 -31.40
CA LEU A 150 6.11 1.44 -30.55
C LEU A 150 6.65 1.36 -29.12
N ILE A 151 6.64 0.17 -28.50
CA ILE A 151 7.14 -0.04 -27.13
C ILE A 151 8.63 0.28 -27.04
N ILE A 152 9.44 -0.14 -28.01
CA ILE A 152 10.88 0.16 -28.05
C ILE A 152 11.10 1.67 -28.10
N ARG A 153 10.39 2.37 -28.98
CA ARG A 153 10.47 3.83 -29.11
C ARG A 153 10.08 4.54 -27.80
N LEU A 154 8.98 4.13 -27.18
CA LEU A 154 8.51 4.70 -25.91
C LEU A 154 9.43 4.35 -24.73
N SER A 155 10.17 3.25 -24.80
CA SER A 155 11.12 2.84 -23.76
C SER A 155 12.43 3.64 -23.77
N VAL A 156 12.80 4.33 -24.88
CA VAL A 156 14.03 5.13 -24.96
C VAL A 156 14.17 6.17 -23.83
N PRO A 157 13.22 7.08 -23.58
CA PRO A 157 13.33 8.05 -22.48
C PRO A 157 13.35 7.37 -21.10
N VAL A 158 12.59 6.29 -20.93
CA VAL A 158 12.51 5.52 -19.68
C VAL A 158 13.85 4.85 -19.36
N VAL A 159 14.48 4.20 -20.33
CA VAL A 159 15.79 3.57 -20.18
C VAL A 159 16.86 4.62 -19.92
N LYS A 160 16.86 5.74 -20.67
CA LYS A 160 17.76 6.87 -20.40
C LYS A 160 17.64 7.38 -18.96
N ASN A 161 16.42 7.49 -18.44
CA ASN A 161 16.16 7.90 -17.07
C ASN A 161 16.63 6.86 -16.04
N ILE A 162 16.38 5.57 -16.27
CA ILE A 162 16.82 4.48 -15.37
C ILE A 162 18.35 4.41 -15.29
N LEU A 163 19.03 4.61 -16.41
CA LEU A 163 20.49 4.63 -16.48
C LEU A 163 21.11 5.94 -15.96
N SER A 164 20.33 7.01 -15.84
CA SER A 164 20.77 8.28 -15.28
C SER A 164 21.09 8.13 -13.78
N PRO A 165 22.15 8.78 -13.26
CA PRO A 165 22.41 8.87 -11.82
C PRO A 165 21.21 9.46 -11.04
N ASN A 166 20.55 10.46 -11.64
CA ASN A 166 19.40 11.16 -11.07
C ASN A 166 18.08 10.57 -11.57
N GLN A 167 17.93 9.24 -11.48
CA GLN A 167 16.71 8.58 -11.96
C GLN A 167 15.46 9.16 -11.28
N MET A 168 14.43 9.42 -12.08
CA MET A 168 13.11 9.79 -11.61
C MET A 168 12.20 8.57 -11.63
N MET A 169 11.58 8.26 -10.49
CA MET A 169 10.63 7.15 -10.35
C MET A 169 9.21 7.68 -10.20
N ASN A 170 8.21 6.86 -10.54
CA ASN A 170 6.79 7.24 -10.54
C ASN A 170 6.51 8.44 -11.47
N THR A 171 7.16 8.47 -12.64
CA THR A 171 7.09 9.56 -13.61
C THR A 171 6.67 9.04 -14.98
N SER A 172 5.85 9.84 -15.66
CA SER A 172 5.44 9.61 -17.05
C SER A 172 6.27 10.40 -18.03
N PHE A 173 6.63 9.78 -19.16
CA PHE A 173 7.49 10.38 -20.19
C PHE A 173 6.75 10.72 -21.48
N ASP A 174 5.44 10.42 -21.53
CA ASP A 174 4.58 10.68 -22.67
C ASP A 174 3.17 11.09 -22.22
N PRO A 175 2.39 11.82 -23.04
CA PRO A 175 1.04 12.29 -22.67
C PRO A 175 0.02 11.16 -22.43
N LEU A 176 0.19 10.01 -23.10
CA LEU A 176 -0.69 8.85 -22.98
C LEU A 176 -0.30 7.93 -21.80
N LYS A 177 0.86 8.18 -21.18
CA LYS A 177 1.39 7.46 -20.01
C LYS A 177 1.48 5.95 -20.25
N LEU A 178 1.91 5.55 -21.46
CA LEU A 178 1.94 4.15 -21.87
C LEU A 178 3.16 3.40 -21.29
N VAL A 179 4.32 4.04 -21.23
CA VAL A 179 5.54 3.46 -20.67
C VAL A 179 6.15 4.44 -19.67
N ASN A 180 6.20 4.04 -18.40
CA ASN A 180 6.57 4.90 -17.28
C ASN A 180 7.60 4.22 -16.37
N THR A 181 8.19 4.97 -15.46
CA THR A 181 8.94 4.40 -14.34
C THR A 181 8.06 4.28 -13.11
N TYR A 182 8.15 3.14 -12.42
CA TYR A 182 7.48 2.91 -11.15
C TYR A 182 8.45 2.31 -10.13
N GLY A 183 8.41 2.83 -8.91
CA GLY A 183 9.23 2.36 -7.80
C GLY A 183 8.52 2.60 -6.47
N ALA A 184 8.54 1.60 -5.60
CA ALA A 184 7.93 1.67 -4.28
C ALA A 184 8.98 1.37 -3.20
N PHE A 185 8.79 1.95 -2.01
CA PHE A 185 9.61 1.69 -0.82
C PHE A 185 11.11 2.00 -0.98
N GLY A 186 11.46 3.02 -1.77
CA GLY A 186 12.85 3.50 -1.85
C GLY A 186 13.41 4.00 -0.52
N SER A 187 12.53 4.51 0.35
CA SER A 187 12.86 4.93 1.72
C SER A 187 12.00 4.17 2.73
N ILE A 188 12.60 3.83 3.87
CA ILE A 188 11.94 3.08 4.93
C ILE A 188 11.90 3.92 6.20
N THR A 189 10.72 4.07 6.79
CA THR A 189 10.57 4.69 8.10
C THR A 189 11.18 3.82 9.19
N ARG A 190 11.81 4.45 10.19
CA ARG A 190 12.44 3.75 11.33
C ARG A 190 11.55 3.61 12.55
N HIS A 191 10.46 4.39 12.60
CA HIS A 191 9.48 4.37 13.68
C HIS A 191 8.08 4.30 13.08
N ARG A 192 7.17 3.63 13.78
CA ARG A 192 5.74 3.63 13.47
C ARG A 192 5.06 4.75 14.25
N ASP A 193 5.07 5.96 13.70
CA ASP A 193 4.27 7.05 14.25
C ASP A 193 2.84 6.97 13.65
N GLU A 194 1.82 7.27 14.45
CA GLU A 194 0.41 7.15 14.09
C GLU A 194 -0.37 8.37 14.59
N VAL A 195 -1.21 8.91 13.71
CA VAL A 195 -2.15 9.97 14.07
C VAL A 195 -3.44 9.33 14.58
N ILE A 196 -3.81 9.68 15.81
CA ILE A 196 -5.02 9.22 16.49
C ILE A 196 -6.01 10.38 16.61
N LEU A 197 -7.19 10.21 16.02
CA LEU A 197 -8.28 11.18 16.11
C LEU A 197 -8.99 10.99 17.45
N GLN A 198 -9.21 12.09 18.15
CA GLN A 198 -9.91 12.13 19.42
C GLN A 198 -11.00 13.20 19.38
N GLY A 199 -12.20 12.87 19.83
CA GLY A 199 -13.29 13.82 19.99
C GLY A 199 -13.70 13.99 21.46
N THR A 200 -14.28 15.14 21.78
CA THR A 200 -14.94 15.40 23.07
C THR A 200 -16.22 16.22 22.85
N ASN A 201 -17.26 15.93 23.62
CA ASN A 201 -18.51 16.69 23.66
C ASN A 201 -18.58 17.68 24.85
N GLY A 202 -17.49 17.80 25.63
CA GLY A 202 -17.41 18.76 26.72
C GLY A 202 -17.46 20.21 26.23
N ASP A 203 -17.97 21.10 27.08
CA ASP A 203 -18.06 22.54 26.77
C ASP A 203 -16.69 23.22 26.61
N ARG A 204 -15.65 22.60 27.17
CA ARG A 204 -14.25 23.03 27.07
C ARG A 204 -13.39 21.84 26.63
N TRP A 205 -12.30 22.16 25.93
CA TRP A 205 -11.27 21.20 25.49
C TRP A 205 -10.03 21.22 26.38
N ASP A 206 -10.15 21.69 27.62
CA ASP A 206 -9.05 21.82 28.57
C ASP A 206 -8.51 20.46 29.06
N ARG A 207 -7.67 20.48 30.10
CA ARG A 207 -6.98 19.28 30.60
C ARG A 207 -7.93 18.25 31.20
N ASP A 208 -9.12 18.67 31.64
CA ASP A 208 -10.09 17.80 32.30
C ASP A 208 -11.11 17.22 31.31
N ALA A 209 -11.07 17.67 30.05
CA ALA A 209 -11.91 17.15 28.99
C ALA A 209 -11.66 15.65 28.74
N VAL A 210 -12.73 14.86 28.68
CA VAL A 210 -12.66 13.44 28.34
C VAL A 210 -12.61 13.28 26.82
N TRP A 211 -11.46 12.82 26.33
CA TRP A 211 -11.22 12.58 24.91
C TRP A 211 -11.44 11.11 24.55
N LYS A 212 -12.31 10.86 23.57
CA LYS A 212 -12.62 9.51 23.08
C LYS A 212 -12.00 9.30 21.71
N GLU A 213 -11.31 8.18 21.53
CA GLU A 213 -10.61 7.83 20.28
C GLU A 213 -11.55 7.27 19.22
N TYR A 214 -11.35 7.70 17.98
CA TYR A 214 -11.92 7.04 16.80
C TYR A 214 -11.04 5.85 16.40
N GLU A 215 -11.65 4.72 16.07
CA GLU A 215 -10.91 3.54 15.56
C GLU A 215 -11.18 3.34 14.08
N PHE A 216 -10.13 3.27 13.28
CA PHE A 216 -10.22 2.96 11.85
C PHE A 216 -10.22 1.44 11.61
N LYS A 217 -10.58 1.00 10.40
CA LYS A 217 -10.89 -0.40 10.11
C LYS A 217 -9.70 -1.34 10.23
N VAL A 218 -8.53 -0.91 9.82
CA VAL A 218 -7.34 -1.76 9.73
C VAL A 218 -6.05 -1.10 10.20
N LYS A 219 -5.88 0.23 10.09
CA LYS A 219 -4.63 0.86 10.56
C LYS A 219 -4.45 0.65 12.06
N PRO A 220 -3.22 0.53 12.59
CA PRO A 220 -2.97 0.46 14.03
C PRO A 220 -3.75 1.54 14.80
N GLY A 221 -4.43 1.10 15.87
CA GLY A 221 -5.33 1.91 16.70
C GLY A 221 -5.20 1.45 18.14
N SER A 222 -6.22 0.77 18.68
CA SER A 222 -6.09 0.06 19.95
C SER A 222 -4.89 -0.90 19.97
N ILE A 223 -4.16 -0.91 21.10
CA ILE A 223 -2.95 -1.73 21.29
C ILE A 223 -3.24 -3.23 21.35
N SER A 224 -4.44 -3.61 21.80
CA SER A 224 -4.88 -5.00 21.91
C SER A 224 -5.54 -5.51 20.63
N ARG A 225 -5.72 -4.63 19.63
CA ARG A 225 -6.38 -5.01 18.39
C ARG A 225 -5.42 -5.79 17.50
N ARG A 226 -5.81 -7.03 17.19
CA ARG A 226 -5.09 -7.88 16.25
C ARG A 226 -5.02 -7.20 14.86
N PRO A 227 -3.83 -7.12 14.23
CA PRO A 227 -3.70 -6.67 12.85
C PRO A 227 -4.56 -7.50 11.88
N ALA A 228 -5.13 -6.86 10.86
CA ALA A 228 -6.04 -7.51 9.93
C ALA A 228 -5.32 -8.16 8.72
N VAL A 229 -5.96 -9.15 8.12
CA VAL A 229 -5.60 -9.67 6.78
C VAL A 229 -6.69 -9.20 5.83
N ILE A 230 -6.36 -8.33 4.89
CA ILE A 230 -7.34 -7.65 4.03
C ILE A 230 -7.05 -7.71 2.54
N THR A 231 -5.91 -8.29 2.17
CA THR A 231 -5.55 -8.50 0.76
C THR A 231 -6.68 -9.24 0.01
N PRO A 232 -7.12 -8.79 -1.19
CA PRO A 232 -6.59 -7.68 -2.01
C PRO A 232 -7.22 -6.29 -1.75
N TYR A 233 -8.11 -6.16 -0.78
CA TYR A 233 -8.91 -4.94 -0.56
C TYR A 233 -8.06 -3.72 -0.16
N HIS A 234 -8.54 -2.51 -0.48
CA HIS A 234 -7.88 -1.24 -0.16
C HIS A 234 -8.76 -0.35 0.74
N TYR A 235 -8.48 -0.32 2.04
CA TYR A 235 -9.05 0.70 2.92
C TYR A 235 -8.32 2.03 2.70
N ARG A 236 -8.79 2.81 1.72
CA ARG A 236 -8.12 4.06 1.28
C ARG A 236 -7.96 5.08 2.40
N LEU A 237 -8.97 5.25 3.26
CA LEU A 237 -8.89 6.19 4.37
C LEU A 237 -7.81 5.77 5.38
N ASP A 238 -7.83 4.51 5.83
CA ASP A 238 -6.79 3.95 6.70
C ASP A 238 -5.38 4.10 6.11
N TRP A 239 -5.24 3.90 4.80
CA TRP A 239 -3.97 4.05 4.10
C TRP A 239 -3.53 5.52 4.01
N LEU A 240 -4.47 6.45 3.76
CA LEU A 240 -4.18 7.88 3.80
C LEU A 240 -3.75 8.34 5.20
N MET A 241 -4.37 7.80 6.25
CA MET A 241 -3.99 8.07 7.64
C MET A 241 -2.53 7.65 7.92
N TRP A 242 -2.03 6.56 7.33
CA TRP A 242 -0.64 6.13 7.45
C TRP A 242 0.37 7.15 6.91
N PHE A 243 -0.01 7.96 5.92
CA PHE A 243 0.87 8.99 5.35
C PHE A 243 0.98 10.25 6.21
N LEU A 244 0.00 10.53 7.09
CA LEU A 244 -0.04 11.77 7.86
C LEU A 244 1.24 12.06 8.66
N PRO A 245 1.83 11.10 9.41
CA PRO A 245 3.03 11.35 10.22
C PRO A 245 4.26 11.79 9.40
N PHE A 246 4.26 11.62 8.08
CA PHE A 246 5.40 11.97 7.23
C PHE A 246 5.47 13.46 6.90
N SER A 247 4.41 14.23 7.20
CA SER A 247 4.42 15.67 6.99
C SER A 247 3.46 16.42 7.91
N ASP A 248 3.47 17.75 7.86
CA ASP A 248 2.59 18.61 8.66
C ASP A 248 1.12 18.48 8.24
N SER A 249 0.19 18.64 9.18
CA SER A 249 -1.25 18.52 8.95
C SER A 249 -1.75 19.44 7.83
N ARG A 250 -1.16 20.63 7.64
CA ARG A 250 -1.50 21.58 6.58
C ARG A 250 -1.27 21.05 5.16
N ARG A 251 -0.39 20.06 4.99
CA ARG A 251 -0.18 19.38 3.70
C ARG A 251 -1.25 18.34 3.39
N HIS A 252 -2.19 18.13 4.31
CA HIS A 252 -3.28 17.18 4.17
C HIS A 252 -4.65 17.85 4.39
N PRO A 253 -5.10 18.75 3.49
CA PRO A 253 -6.39 19.45 3.64
C PRO A 253 -7.59 18.51 3.84
N TRP A 254 -7.56 17.33 3.23
CA TRP A 254 -8.61 16.31 3.39
C TRP A 254 -8.83 15.89 4.84
N LEU A 255 -7.81 16.01 5.71
CA LEU A 255 -7.93 15.73 7.14
C LEU A 255 -8.84 16.75 7.82
N TYR A 256 -8.73 18.03 7.49
CA TYR A 256 -9.62 19.08 8.02
C TYR A 256 -11.06 18.87 7.57
N HIS A 257 -11.27 18.47 6.31
CA HIS A 257 -12.60 18.10 5.82
C HIS A 257 -13.16 16.87 6.57
N LEU A 258 -12.35 15.84 6.81
CA LEU A 258 -12.76 14.69 7.61
C LEU A 258 -13.15 15.12 9.03
N VAL A 259 -12.35 15.97 9.67
CA VAL A 259 -12.64 16.51 11.01
C VAL A 259 -13.96 17.28 11.01
N ALA A 260 -14.21 18.14 10.02
CA ALA A 260 -15.48 18.85 9.88
C ALA A 260 -16.68 17.90 9.78
N LYS A 261 -16.57 16.83 8.98
CA LYS A 261 -17.63 15.80 8.86
C LYS A 261 -17.84 15.05 10.17
N LEU A 262 -16.78 14.70 10.89
CA LEU A 262 -16.88 14.00 12.18
C LEU A 262 -17.44 14.89 13.30
N LEU A 263 -17.14 16.19 13.30
CA LEU A 263 -17.78 17.18 14.18
C LEU A 263 -19.29 17.31 13.95
N ARG A 264 -19.78 16.89 12.77
CA ARG A 264 -21.21 16.80 12.45
C ARG A 264 -21.79 15.40 12.59
N ASN A 265 -20.99 14.43 13.05
CA ASN A 265 -21.37 13.03 13.10
C ASN A 265 -21.89 12.49 11.75
N ASP A 266 -21.31 12.98 10.66
CA ASP A 266 -21.73 12.66 9.28
C ASP A 266 -21.75 11.14 9.03
N ALA A 267 -22.83 10.66 8.43
CA ALA A 267 -23.06 9.23 8.23
C ALA A 267 -22.04 8.61 7.24
N LEU A 268 -21.67 9.33 6.18
CA LEU A 268 -20.70 8.85 5.20
C LEU A 268 -19.30 8.75 5.83
N ALA A 269 -18.86 9.80 6.54
CA ALA A 269 -17.59 9.78 7.26
C ALA A 269 -17.55 8.67 8.31
N THR A 270 -18.63 8.50 9.07
CA THR A 270 -18.74 7.43 10.08
C THR A 270 -18.66 6.05 9.43
N SER A 271 -19.32 5.83 8.28
CA SER A 271 -19.29 4.54 7.56
C SER A 271 -17.88 4.10 7.11
N MET A 272 -16.93 5.03 6.99
CA MET A 272 -15.55 4.75 6.61
C MET A 272 -14.67 4.35 7.80
N ILE A 273 -15.12 4.60 9.03
CA ILE A 273 -14.40 4.33 10.28
C ILE A 273 -14.98 3.05 10.93
N ALA A 274 -14.23 2.36 11.79
CA ALA A 274 -14.71 1.15 12.47
C ALA A 274 -15.47 1.45 13.77
N LYS A 275 -15.05 2.47 14.51
CA LYS A 275 -15.71 2.93 15.72
C LYS A 275 -15.73 4.44 15.75
N ASN A 276 -16.94 4.99 15.75
CA ASN A 276 -17.19 6.39 16.10
C ASN A 276 -17.77 6.44 17.53
N PRO A 277 -17.06 7.00 18.52
CA PRO A 277 -17.51 7.04 19.91
C PRO A 277 -18.72 7.96 20.17
N PHE A 278 -19.17 8.71 19.16
CA PHE A 278 -20.31 9.62 19.21
C PHE A 278 -21.47 9.16 18.30
N GLU A 279 -21.35 7.99 17.66
CA GLU A 279 -22.37 7.46 16.77
C GLU A 279 -23.72 7.27 17.51
N GLY A 280 -24.80 7.78 16.91
CA GLY A 280 -26.14 7.74 17.50
C GLY A 280 -26.36 8.64 18.73
N GLY A 281 -25.35 9.40 19.16
CA GLY A 281 -25.43 10.34 20.27
C GLY A 281 -25.17 11.79 19.84
N GLU A 282 -24.86 12.64 20.83
CA GLU A 282 -24.44 14.02 20.57
C GLU A 282 -23.09 14.06 19.84
N PRO A 283 -22.96 14.87 18.77
CA PRO A 283 -21.69 15.07 18.08
C PRO A 283 -20.63 15.66 19.02
N PRO A 284 -19.33 15.40 18.77
CA PRO A 284 -18.27 16.07 19.51
C PRO A 284 -18.28 17.57 19.19
N ARG A 285 -17.98 18.40 20.20
CA ARG A 285 -17.78 19.85 20.04
C ARG A 285 -16.38 20.17 19.55
N PHE A 286 -15.40 19.34 19.93
CA PHE A 286 -14.01 19.49 19.54
C PHE A 286 -13.44 18.16 19.09
N ILE A 287 -12.63 18.20 18.03
CA ILE A 287 -11.81 17.08 17.59
C ILE A 287 -10.35 17.55 17.53
N ARG A 288 -9.45 16.69 18.00
CA ARG A 288 -8.00 16.90 17.89
C ARG A 288 -7.33 15.68 17.27
N CYS A 289 -6.11 15.86 16.80
CA CYS A 289 -5.26 14.77 16.33
C CYS A 289 -4.00 14.68 17.19
N GLU A 290 -3.76 13.52 17.78
CA GLU A 290 -2.60 13.24 18.61
C GLU A 290 -1.64 12.30 17.90
N LEU A 291 -0.34 12.56 18.02
CA LEU A 291 0.71 11.73 17.46
C LEU A 291 1.21 10.75 18.52
N TYR A 292 1.15 9.46 18.21
CA TYR A 292 1.66 8.39 19.04
C TYR A 292 2.71 7.59 18.30
N ARG A 293 3.79 7.22 19.00
CA ARG A 293 4.76 6.23 18.53
C ARG A 293 4.30 4.86 18.97
N TYR A 294 4.13 3.96 18.01
CA TYR A 294 3.81 2.57 18.19
C TYR A 294 5.07 1.73 18.02
N GLU A 295 5.19 0.67 18.84
CA GLU A 295 6.22 -0.35 18.72
C GLU A 295 5.55 -1.71 18.93
N TYR A 296 5.99 -2.73 18.20
CA TYR A 296 5.50 -4.08 18.46
C TYR A 296 5.85 -4.54 19.88
N THR A 297 4.91 -5.24 20.52
CA THR A 297 5.21 -5.92 21.79
C THR A 297 6.28 -6.99 21.55
N LYS A 298 7.19 -7.17 22.52
CA LYS A 298 8.25 -8.17 22.38
C LYS A 298 7.71 -9.58 22.70
N PRO A 299 8.14 -10.64 21.99
CA PRO A 299 7.75 -12.01 22.34
C PRO A 299 8.10 -12.32 23.80
N GLY A 300 7.13 -12.81 24.57
CA GLY A 300 7.31 -13.15 25.98
C GLY A 300 7.25 -11.97 26.97
N SER A 301 7.05 -10.73 26.49
CA SER A 301 6.76 -9.57 27.35
C SER A 301 5.40 -9.69 28.06
N GLU A 302 5.21 -8.94 29.15
CA GLU A 302 3.93 -8.93 29.88
C GLU A 302 2.80 -8.36 29.03
N GLU A 303 3.09 -7.37 28.18
CA GLU A 303 2.15 -6.81 27.22
C GLU A 303 1.69 -7.86 26.20
N ALA A 304 2.63 -8.62 25.62
CA ALA A 304 2.30 -9.69 24.68
C ALA A 304 1.48 -10.81 25.36
N LYS A 305 1.80 -11.17 26.61
CA LYS A 305 1.04 -12.16 27.39
C LYS A 305 -0.40 -11.71 27.68
N ARG A 306 -0.62 -10.40 27.86
CA ARG A 306 -1.96 -9.80 28.01
C ARG A 306 -2.76 -9.79 26.69
N GLY A 307 -2.11 -10.08 25.56
CA GLY A 307 -2.73 -10.07 24.24
C GLY A 307 -2.55 -8.76 23.48
N ASP A 308 -1.67 -7.87 23.95
CA ASP A 308 -1.35 -6.65 23.23
C ASP A 308 -0.38 -6.91 22.08
N TRP A 309 -0.68 -6.31 20.93
CA TRP A 309 0.13 -6.36 19.72
C TRP A 309 1.12 -5.19 19.66
N TRP A 310 0.76 -4.08 20.31
CA TRP A 310 1.52 -2.84 20.29
C TRP A 310 1.76 -2.32 21.70
N THR A 311 2.86 -1.61 21.89
CA THR A 311 2.95 -0.56 22.91
C THR A 311 2.87 0.78 22.20
N ARG A 312 2.40 1.82 22.90
CA ARG A 312 2.39 3.16 22.33
C ARG A 312 2.76 4.23 23.34
N LYS A 313 3.45 5.27 22.88
CA LYS A 313 3.82 6.45 23.66
C LYS A 313 3.37 7.71 22.93
N ARG A 314 2.73 8.64 23.65
CA ARG A 314 2.36 9.94 23.08
C ARG A 314 3.63 10.73 22.76
N VAL A 315 3.73 11.22 21.53
CA VAL A 315 4.83 12.07 21.04
C VAL A 315 4.46 13.53 21.16
N GLY A 316 3.24 13.92 20.76
CA GLY A 316 2.78 15.30 20.80
C GLY A 316 1.45 15.50 20.08
N SER A 317 1.04 16.76 19.95
CA SER A 317 -0.16 17.12 19.16
C SER A 317 0.20 17.24 17.68
N TYR A 318 -0.62 16.65 16.80
CA TYR A 318 -0.49 16.74 15.35
C TYR A 318 -1.44 17.81 14.75
N MET A 319 -2.62 17.94 15.34
CA MET A 319 -3.60 19.00 15.07
C MET A 319 -4.19 19.44 16.41
N GLN A 320 -4.22 20.75 16.65
CA GLN A 320 -4.85 21.31 17.83
C GLN A 320 -6.35 20.97 17.87
N PRO A 321 -7.01 21.04 19.04
CA PRO A 321 -8.46 20.96 19.11
C PRO A 321 -9.12 21.96 18.16
N MET A 322 -9.94 21.47 17.24
CA MET A 322 -10.73 22.26 16.30
C MET A 322 -12.21 22.08 16.61
N CYS A 323 -12.97 23.16 16.56
CA CYS A 323 -14.43 23.14 16.46
C CYS A 323 -14.88 23.51 15.04
N LEU A 324 -16.20 23.54 14.83
CA LEU A 324 -16.76 23.88 13.51
C LEU A 324 -16.45 25.32 13.09
N ASP A 325 -16.39 26.26 14.04
CA ASP A 325 -16.07 27.66 13.76
C ASP A 325 -14.64 27.82 13.22
N ASP A 326 -13.70 27.04 13.75
CA ASP A 326 -12.29 27.07 13.32
C ASP A 326 -12.08 26.55 11.89
N LEU A 327 -13.04 25.79 11.36
CA LEU A 327 -12.94 25.11 10.06
C LEU A 327 -13.64 25.85 8.92
N THR A 328 -14.46 26.86 9.21
CA THR A 328 -15.19 27.62 8.17
C THR A 328 -14.24 28.21 7.14
N ASN A 329 -13.20 28.93 7.58
CA ASN A 329 -12.24 29.55 6.66
C ASN A 329 -11.50 28.51 5.80
N VAL A 330 -11.11 27.38 6.40
CA VAL A 330 -10.42 26.30 5.66
C VAL A 330 -11.34 25.67 4.62
N CYS A 331 -12.61 25.47 4.95
CA CYS A 331 -13.59 24.95 3.99
C CYS A 331 -13.85 25.93 2.85
N GLU A 332 -13.98 27.22 3.14
CA GLU A 332 -14.16 28.27 2.12
C GLU A 332 -12.95 28.35 1.18
N GLU A 333 -11.73 28.42 1.72
CA GLU A 333 -10.48 28.46 0.92
C GLU A 333 -10.33 27.26 -0.02
N MET A 334 -10.82 26.10 0.41
CA MET A 334 -10.76 24.84 -0.35
C MET A 334 -11.98 24.63 -1.27
N GLY A 335 -12.95 25.54 -1.26
CA GLY A 335 -14.19 25.44 -2.05
C GLY A 335 -15.13 24.32 -1.59
N TRP A 336 -15.12 23.98 -0.30
CA TRP A 336 -16.02 22.99 0.30
C TRP A 336 -17.26 23.67 0.92
N PRO A 337 -18.38 22.93 1.07
CA PRO A 337 -19.55 23.45 1.78
C PRO A 337 -19.19 23.90 3.19
N ASP A 338 -19.85 24.96 3.68
CA ASP A 338 -19.65 25.44 5.05
C ASP A 338 -19.92 24.27 6.01
N PRO A 339 -18.96 23.91 6.89
CA PRO A 339 -19.16 22.85 7.87
C PRO A 339 -20.34 23.14 8.82
N LYS A 340 -20.83 24.38 8.88
CA LYS A 340 -21.99 24.76 9.66
C LYS A 340 -23.32 24.46 9.02
N GLU A 341 -23.38 24.56 7.70
CA GLU A 341 -24.56 24.25 6.92
C GLU A 341 -24.59 22.73 6.73
N GLY A 342 -25.47 22.05 7.49
CA GLY A 342 -25.60 20.60 7.40
C GLY A 342 -25.80 20.18 5.94
N ILE A 343 -25.13 19.11 5.51
CA ILE A 343 -25.33 18.55 4.18
C ILE A 343 -26.81 18.14 4.11
N SER A 344 -27.62 18.92 3.40
CA SER A 344 -28.92 18.45 2.92
C SER A 344 -28.65 17.13 2.19
N PRO A 345 -29.26 16.00 2.58
CA PRO A 345 -29.11 14.78 1.83
C PRO A 345 -29.62 15.09 0.41
N SER A 346 -28.69 15.17 -0.54
CA SER A 346 -29.02 15.23 -1.95
C SER A 346 -29.81 13.95 -2.27
N THR A 347 -31.10 14.14 -2.53
CA THR A 347 -32.09 13.13 -2.94
C THR A 347 -31.63 12.26 -4.08
#